data_AF-A0A843L923-F1
#
_entry.id   AF-A0A843L923-F1
#
_cell.length_a   1.000
_cell.length_b   1.000
_cell.length_c   1.000
_cell.angle_alpha   90.00
_cell.angle_beta   90.00
_cell.angle_gamma   90.00
#
_symmetry.space_group_name_H-M   'P 1'
#
loop_
_entity.id
_entity.type
_entity.pdbx_description
1 polymer ?
#
loop_
_entity_poly.entity_id
_entity_poly.type
_entity_poly.pdbx_seq_one_letter_code
_entity_poly.pdbx_strand_id
1 'polypeptide(L)'
;MTKRRALKHGMACLQASGWPTGKKPSLLIVIQGRYNKDYWLVVLARHGARLKDLDRLIRDVWVECCDHLSSFKIGGVAYDSDDEYSRNAMGVPLSHLVSPGSTFSYDYDFGSTTSLDLKVIGETPVAPPGGPLCLIARNNPPAIPCDLCGGEAAFILDDPDEDIPHYYCRECLSSTDHDPDCVETIANSPRNGVCGYAEDPIAAHLWYPPGWSTDGIVPEEPDEIPDDDEAEVNAAIAAVIQDIGPDIDAFVEEEGAVYGDKDACMAGDTIIAFCTFMHLLYGAKIDAWDAPSVQRCLIGHLAQNPIFLDDWPESAVPILCRFLSRMEASGRLTNASELIAALKQAEPAFQEAATSPEKSQAIFGYILMKAKEAGISITDIDASFAFAVKELARMAGIDLDNKEVRERLSSLLDSGITEAFSSRLCVTMIFERCEDFCKRFKDDTILEHCRRIVTILSDHPTAPLLRGDGVLWSAAIVYAACQDEDLIRSGKGAPPLGQEISFFFGFERASIRNKVRAMRALLPE
;
A
#
# COMPACT_ATOMS: atom_id res chain seq x y z
N MET A 1 -33.54 7.47 6.07
CA MET A 1 -34.44 6.28 6.23
C MET A 1 -34.26 5.71 7.64
N THR A 2 -35.29 5.27 8.36
CA THR A 2 -35.12 4.73 9.73
C THR A 2 -34.64 3.26 9.72
N LYS A 3 -33.84 2.84 10.71
CA LYS A 3 -33.35 1.44 10.88
C LYS A 3 -34.46 0.39 10.73
N ARG A 4 -35.63 0.63 11.33
CA ARG A 4 -36.78 -0.28 11.25
C ARG A 4 -37.36 -0.40 9.83
N ARG A 5 -37.39 0.69 9.06
CA ARG A 5 -37.83 0.67 7.66
C ARG A 5 -36.80 -0.02 6.77
N ALA A 6 -35.52 0.25 7.00
CA ALA A 6 -34.41 -0.40 6.29
C ALA A 6 -34.44 -1.92 6.48
N LEU A 7 -34.58 -2.39 7.72
CA LEU A 7 -34.72 -3.82 8.03
C LEU A 7 -35.93 -4.45 7.35
N LYS A 8 -37.10 -3.80 7.39
CA LYS A 8 -38.31 -4.32 6.74
C LYS A 8 -38.12 -4.45 5.22
N HIS A 9 -37.51 -3.44 4.58
CA HIS A 9 -37.24 -3.46 3.16
C HIS A 9 -36.18 -4.51 2.81
N GLY A 10 -35.06 -4.54 3.53
CA GLY A 10 -33.97 -5.50 3.35
C GLY A 10 -34.46 -6.95 3.45
N MET A 11 -35.35 -7.26 4.39
CA MET A 11 -35.95 -8.59 4.48
C MET A 11 -36.84 -8.93 3.27
N ALA A 12 -37.63 -7.98 2.77
CA ALA A 12 -38.45 -8.19 1.58
C ALA A 12 -37.59 -8.39 0.32
N CYS A 13 -36.55 -7.58 0.15
CA CYS A 13 -35.58 -7.73 -0.94
C CYS A 13 -34.83 -9.05 -0.86
N LEU A 14 -34.41 -9.46 0.34
CA LEU A 14 -33.74 -10.74 0.55
C LEU A 14 -34.64 -11.92 0.18
N GLN A 15 -35.93 -11.87 0.50
CA GLN A 15 -36.89 -12.90 0.11
C GLN A 15 -37.13 -12.94 -1.41
N ALA A 16 -37.07 -11.80 -2.09
CA ALA A 16 -37.25 -11.68 -3.53
C ALA A 16 -35.94 -11.83 -4.34
N SER A 17 -34.80 -12.02 -3.66
CA SER A 17 -33.45 -11.94 -4.27
C SER A 17 -33.13 -13.04 -5.28
N GLY A 18 -33.83 -14.17 -5.22
CA GLY A 18 -33.49 -15.37 -6.00
C GLY A 18 -32.19 -16.06 -5.54
N TRP A 19 -31.64 -15.67 -4.38
CA TRP A 19 -30.43 -16.27 -3.83
C TRP A 19 -30.62 -17.74 -3.42
N PRO A 20 -29.53 -18.52 -3.30
CA PRO A 20 -29.61 -19.93 -2.93
C PRO A 20 -30.38 -20.13 -1.63
N THR A 21 -31.14 -21.22 -1.55
CA THR A 21 -31.83 -21.62 -0.32
C THR A 21 -31.22 -22.90 0.24
N GLY A 22 -31.06 -22.96 1.56
CA GLY A 22 -30.46 -24.08 2.28
C GLY A 22 -31.48 -24.85 3.11
N LYS A 23 -31.20 -26.14 3.35
CA LYS A 23 -31.97 -26.96 4.32
C LYS A 23 -31.82 -26.46 5.76
N LYS A 24 -30.67 -25.87 6.08
CA LYS A 24 -30.39 -25.25 7.37
C LYS A 24 -30.49 -23.73 7.21
N PRO A 25 -31.27 -23.03 8.05
CA PRO A 25 -31.50 -21.60 7.88
C PRO A 25 -30.25 -20.79 8.19
N SER A 26 -30.09 -19.67 7.48
CA SER A 26 -29.10 -18.64 7.76
C SER A 26 -29.62 -17.69 8.84
N LEU A 27 -28.72 -17.17 9.67
CA LEU A 27 -29.03 -16.20 10.72
C LEU A 27 -29.01 -14.78 10.14
N LEU A 28 -29.90 -13.92 10.65
CA LEU A 28 -29.88 -12.48 10.41
C LEU A 28 -29.36 -11.79 11.66
N ILE A 29 -28.21 -11.13 11.56
CA ILE A 29 -27.51 -10.51 12.68
C ILE A 29 -27.46 -9.00 12.45
N VAL A 30 -27.98 -8.24 13.40
CA VAL A 30 -27.80 -6.78 13.45
C VAL A 30 -26.60 -6.49 14.32
N ILE A 31 -25.68 -5.67 13.81
CA ILE A 31 -24.49 -5.19 14.49
C ILE A 31 -24.66 -3.68 14.66
N GLN A 32 -24.32 -3.14 15.81
CA GLN A 32 -24.55 -1.73 16.12
C GLN A 32 -23.46 -1.19 17.03
N GLY A 33 -23.03 0.05 16.82
CA GLY A 33 -22.14 0.74 17.76
C GLY A 33 -22.81 0.84 19.13
N ARG A 34 -22.13 0.40 20.19
CA ARG A 34 -22.68 0.43 21.56
C ARG A 34 -22.99 1.85 22.01
N TYR A 35 -22.03 2.74 21.79
CA TYR A 35 -22.08 4.14 22.22
C TYR A 35 -22.59 5.07 21.11
N ASN A 36 -22.43 4.68 19.84
CA ASN A 36 -22.96 5.41 18.69
C ASN A 36 -23.94 4.53 17.89
N LYS A 37 -25.22 4.67 18.21
CA LYS A 37 -26.30 3.78 17.73
C LYS A 37 -26.77 4.11 16.32
N ASP A 38 -26.36 5.23 15.74
CA ASP A 38 -26.71 5.59 14.37
C ASP A 38 -25.96 4.73 13.36
N TYR A 39 -24.79 4.22 13.75
CA TYR A 39 -24.02 3.21 13.06
C TYR A 39 -24.62 1.82 13.28
N TRP A 40 -25.01 1.13 12.19
CA TRP A 40 -25.47 -0.25 12.23
C TRP A 40 -25.28 -0.99 10.90
N LEU A 41 -25.04 -2.30 11.00
CA LEU A 41 -24.96 -3.25 9.90
C LEU A 41 -26.01 -4.36 10.06
N VAL A 42 -26.36 -5.02 8.96
CA VAL A 42 -27.21 -6.21 8.93
C VAL A 42 -26.50 -7.27 8.09
N VAL A 43 -26.15 -8.37 8.73
CA VAL A 43 -25.39 -9.46 8.14
C VAL A 43 -26.28 -10.69 8.02
N LEU A 44 -26.24 -11.32 6.85
CA LEU A 44 -26.77 -12.65 6.60
C LEU A 44 -25.66 -13.67 6.80
N ALA A 45 -25.80 -14.54 7.80
CA ALA A 45 -24.80 -15.53 8.15
C ALA A 45 -25.27 -16.95 7.82
N ARG A 46 -24.54 -17.67 6.96
CA ARG A 46 -24.84 -19.07 6.66
C ARG A 46 -24.80 -19.89 7.96
N HIS A 47 -25.64 -20.92 8.08
CA HIS A 47 -25.67 -21.77 9.29
C HIS A 47 -24.29 -22.26 9.74
N GLY A 48 -23.38 -22.57 8.82
CA GLY A 48 -22.03 -23.08 9.13
C GLY A 48 -20.98 -22.00 9.36
N ALA A 49 -21.32 -20.71 9.28
CA ALA A 49 -20.40 -19.61 9.50
C ALA A 49 -19.87 -19.63 10.95
N ARG A 50 -18.60 -19.31 11.12
CA ARG A 50 -17.88 -19.32 12.39
C ARG A 50 -17.76 -17.92 12.95
N LEU A 51 -17.43 -17.80 14.23
CA LEU A 51 -17.15 -16.50 14.85
C LEU A 51 -16.03 -15.75 14.11
N LYS A 52 -14.98 -16.46 13.69
CA LYS A 52 -13.87 -15.85 12.92
C LYS A 52 -14.30 -15.28 11.57
N ASP A 53 -15.34 -15.84 10.95
CA ASP A 53 -15.85 -15.29 9.70
C ASP A 53 -16.56 -13.96 9.97
N LEU A 54 -17.29 -13.88 11.10
CA LEU A 54 -18.01 -12.69 11.53
C LEU A 54 -17.06 -11.59 12.00
N ASP A 55 -16.00 -11.97 12.70
CA ASP A 55 -14.89 -11.10 13.07
C ASP A 55 -14.30 -10.41 11.83
N ARG A 56 -13.88 -11.22 10.85
CA ARG A 56 -13.30 -10.72 9.60
C ARG A 56 -14.24 -9.78 8.85
N LEU A 57 -15.53 -10.11 8.75
CA LEU A 57 -16.50 -9.18 8.13
C LEU A 57 -16.58 -7.85 8.89
N ILE A 58 -16.62 -7.87 10.23
CA ILE A 58 -16.70 -6.64 11.03
C ILE A 58 -15.44 -5.79 10.84
N ARG A 59 -14.26 -6.43 10.81
CA ARG A 59 -12.97 -5.80 10.56
C ARG A 59 -12.92 -5.15 9.18
N ASP A 60 -13.07 -5.95 8.14
CA ASP A 60 -12.99 -5.54 6.73
C ASP A 60 -14.00 -4.43 6.37
N VAL A 61 -15.16 -4.37 7.06
CA VAL A 61 -16.21 -3.39 6.77
C VAL A 61 -16.16 -2.16 7.67
N TRP A 62 -15.64 -2.25 8.89
CA TRP A 62 -16.04 -1.29 9.93
C TRP A 62 -15.04 -0.93 11.02
N VAL A 63 -14.02 -1.73 11.33
CA VAL A 63 -13.17 -1.42 12.50
C VAL A 63 -11.67 -1.70 12.34
N GLU A 64 -11.23 -2.37 11.27
CA GLU A 64 -9.81 -2.69 11.12
C GLU A 64 -8.95 -1.43 10.95
N CYS A 65 -7.78 -1.39 11.57
CA CYS A 65 -6.83 -0.27 11.45
C CYS A 65 -5.37 -0.71 11.59
N CYS A 66 -5.05 -1.62 12.52
CA CYS A 66 -3.67 -1.99 12.85
C CYS A 66 -3.55 -3.44 13.35
N ASP A 67 -4.42 -4.33 12.88
CA ASP A 67 -4.56 -5.74 13.27
C ASP A 67 -4.63 -5.94 14.80
N HIS A 68 -5.48 -5.16 15.45
CA HIS A 68 -5.63 -5.26 16.89
C HIS A 68 -6.39 -6.54 17.30
N LEU A 69 -6.24 -6.92 18.57
CA LEU A 69 -7.02 -8.01 19.13
C LEU A 69 -8.51 -7.66 19.23
N SER A 70 -9.33 -8.69 19.15
CA SER A 70 -10.79 -8.60 19.19
C SER A 70 -11.38 -9.75 20.01
N SER A 71 -12.58 -9.55 20.53
CA SER A 71 -13.24 -10.56 21.37
C SER A 71 -14.76 -10.51 21.26
N PHE A 72 -15.39 -11.66 21.06
CA PHE A 72 -16.83 -11.82 21.30
C PHE A 72 -17.11 -12.23 22.73
N LYS A 73 -18.13 -11.64 23.36
CA LYS A 73 -18.65 -12.06 24.66
C LYS A 73 -20.07 -12.62 24.49
N ILE A 74 -20.20 -13.94 24.55
CA ILE A 74 -21.46 -14.67 24.32
C ILE A 74 -21.77 -15.52 25.56
N GLY A 75 -22.89 -15.25 26.23
CA GLY A 75 -23.32 -16.04 27.40
C GLY A 75 -22.32 -16.01 28.57
N GLY A 76 -21.55 -14.94 28.71
CA GLY A 76 -20.50 -14.80 29.74
C GLY A 76 -19.16 -15.48 29.40
N VAL A 77 -19.04 -16.08 28.21
CA VAL A 77 -17.79 -16.66 27.70
C VAL A 77 -17.17 -15.70 26.69
N ALA A 78 -15.86 -15.46 26.81
CA ALA A 78 -15.07 -14.68 25.86
C ALA A 78 -14.48 -15.60 24.78
N TYR A 79 -14.48 -15.10 23.55
CA TYR A 79 -13.90 -15.76 22.37
C TYR A 79 -12.96 -14.75 21.70
N ASP A 80 -11.69 -14.84 22.06
CA ASP A 80 -10.66 -13.88 21.65
C ASP A 80 -10.02 -14.30 20.31
N SER A 81 -9.54 -13.33 19.54
CA SER A 81 -8.89 -13.57 18.23
C SER A 81 -7.44 -14.02 18.35
N ASP A 82 -6.87 -14.00 19.55
CA ASP A 82 -5.51 -14.49 19.83
C ASP A 82 -5.46 -16.02 19.71
N ASP A 83 -4.93 -16.51 18.60
CA ASP A 83 -4.81 -17.95 18.32
C ASP A 83 -3.75 -18.67 19.18
N GLU A 84 -2.79 -17.94 19.76
CA GLU A 84 -1.65 -18.52 20.48
C GLU A 84 -2.05 -18.99 21.89
N TYR A 85 -2.96 -18.26 22.54
CA TYR A 85 -3.46 -18.60 23.88
C TYR A 85 -4.84 -19.27 23.87
N SER A 86 -5.68 -19.01 22.85
CA SER A 86 -7.10 -19.40 22.88
C SER A 86 -7.43 -20.72 22.16
N ARG A 87 -6.46 -21.37 21.50
CA ARG A 87 -6.66 -22.61 20.69
C ARG A 87 -7.83 -22.46 19.70
N ASN A 88 -7.82 -21.43 18.86
CA ASN A 88 -8.85 -21.16 17.86
C ASN A 88 -10.26 -21.02 18.48
N ALA A 89 -10.37 -20.17 19.50
CA ALA A 89 -11.64 -19.93 20.19
C ALA A 89 -12.74 -19.46 19.23
N MET A 90 -12.39 -18.63 18.24
CA MET A 90 -13.34 -18.16 17.21
C MET A 90 -13.64 -19.19 16.10
N GLY A 91 -13.05 -20.39 16.15
CA GLY A 91 -13.27 -21.46 15.19
C GLY A 91 -14.64 -22.15 15.28
N VAL A 92 -15.46 -21.79 16.27
CA VAL A 92 -16.77 -22.40 16.56
C VAL A 92 -17.87 -21.83 15.64
N PRO A 93 -18.78 -22.66 15.09
CA PRO A 93 -19.93 -22.20 14.32
C PRO A 93 -20.88 -21.32 15.15
N LEU A 94 -21.34 -20.20 14.57
CA LEU A 94 -22.30 -19.27 15.17
C LEU A 94 -23.57 -19.99 15.62
N SER A 95 -24.08 -20.93 14.80
CA SER A 95 -25.29 -21.70 15.10
C SER A 95 -25.23 -22.55 16.37
N HIS A 96 -24.02 -22.81 16.91
CA HIS A 96 -23.86 -23.55 18.17
C HIS A 96 -23.95 -22.64 19.39
N LEU A 97 -23.74 -21.34 19.21
CA LEU A 97 -23.60 -20.37 20.29
C LEU A 97 -24.80 -19.43 20.39
N VAL A 98 -25.44 -19.12 19.27
CA VAL A 98 -26.52 -18.14 19.19
C VAL A 98 -27.72 -18.66 18.39
N SER A 99 -28.89 -18.14 18.71
CA SER A 99 -30.18 -18.45 18.08
C SER A 99 -31.01 -17.16 17.96
N PRO A 100 -32.11 -17.15 17.21
CA PRO A 100 -32.99 -15.98 17.11
C PRO A 100 -33.38 -15.44 18.49
N GLY A 101 -33.12 -14.14 18.70
CA GLY A 101 -33.32 -13.46 19.98
C GLY A 101 -32.06 -13.32 20.83
N SER A 102 -31.00 -14.09 20.56
CA SER A 102 -29.71 -13.95 21.25
C SER A 102 -29.10 -12.56 21.05
N THR A 103 -28.51 -12.03 22.12
CA THR A 103 -27.72 -10.80 22.12
C THR A 103 -26.35 -11.09 22.69
N PHE A 104 -25.32 -10.48 22.12
CA PHE A 104 -23.93 -10.63 22.52
C PHE A 104 -23.14 -9.37 22.13
N SER A 105 -21.90 -9.26 22.58
CA SER A 105 -21.06 -8.11 22.25
C SER A 105 -19.76 -8.51 21.57
N TYR A 106 -19.17 -7.52 20.93
CA TYR A 106 -17.87 -7.60 20.28
C TYR A 106 -17.07 -6.37 20.67
N ASP A 107 -15.83 -6.57 21.07
CA ASP A 107 -14.88 -5.49 21.36
C ASP A 107 -13.69 -5.66 20.40
N TYR A 108 -13.30 -4.58 19.71
CA TYR A 108 -12.10 -4.51 18.88
C TYR A 108 -11.17 -3.44 19.44
N ASP A 109 -9.87 -3.76 19.49
CA ASP A 109 -8.80 -2.99 20.12
C ASP A 109 -9.01 -2.81 21.63
N PHE A 110 -8.16 -3.38 22.47
CA PHE A 110 -8.30 -3.26 23.93
C PHE A 110 -7.66 -1.98 24.51
N GLY A 111 -6.88 -1.25 23.71
CA GLY A 111 -6.33 0.05 24.07
C GLY A 111 -7.35 1.18 23.83
N SER A 112 -7.89 1.24 22.61
CA SER A 112 -8.89 2.22 22.18
C SER A 112 -10.17 1.51 21.70
N THR A 113 -10.91 0.95 22.64
CA THR A 113 -11.98 -0.02 22.34
C THR A 113 -13.17 0.52 21.58
N THR A 114 -13.40 -0.06 20.40
CA THR A 114 -14.68 0.03 19.70
C THR A 114 -15.59 -1.12 20.13
N SER A 115 -16.55 -0.83 21.01
CA SER A 115 -17.55 -1.82 21.44
C SER A 115 -18.79 -1.83 20.54
N LEU A 116 -19.18 -3.03 20.09
CA LEU A 116 -20.36 -3.29 19.29
C LEU A 116 -21.34 -4.22 20.02
N ASP A 117 -22.63 -3.95 19.85
CA ASP A 117 -23.72 -4.81 20.31
C ASP A 117 -24.33 -5.57 19.13
N LEU A 118 -24.41 -6.89 19.25
CA LEU A 118 -24.92 -7.79 18.23
C LEU A 118 -26.23 -8.45 18.68
N LYS A 119 -27.17 -8.57 17.74
CA LYS A 119 -28.46 -9.22 17.98
C LYS A 119 -28.86 -10.09 16.80
N VAL A 120 -29.15 -11.36 17.07
CA VAL A 120 -29.77 -12.25 16.10
C VAL A 120 -31.26 -11.93 16.04
N ILE A 121 -31.70 -11.33 14.93
CA ILE A 121 -33.09 -10.84 14.78
C ILE A 121 -34.03 -11.88 14.14
N GLY A 122 -33.48 -12.93 13.55
CA GLY A 122 -34.28 -13.97 12.92
C GLY A 122 -33.44 -14.94 12.09
N GLU A 123 -34.15 -15.79 11.36
CA GLU A 123 -33.62 -16.83 10.49
C GLU A 123 -34.32 -16.79 9.13
N THR A 124 -33.63 -17.25 8.09
CA THR A 124 -34.18 -17.34 6.73
C THR A 124 -33.62 -18.56 6.01
N PRO A 125 -34.40 -19.24 5.15
CA PRO A 125 -33.87 -20.30 4.29
C PRO A 125 -32.88 -19.78 3.24
N VAL A 126 -32.86 -18.47 2.96
CA VAL A 126 -31.94 -17.84 2.02
C VAL A 126 -30.51 -17.88 2.55
N ALA A 127 -29.55 -18.20 1.71
CA ALA A 127 -28.13 -18.25 2.02
C ALA A 127 -27.35 -17.17 1.24
N PRO A 128 -26.21 -16.69 1.79
CA PRO A 128 -25.29 -15.84 1.03
C PRO A 128 -24.87 -16.52 -0.29
N PRO A 129 -24.86 -15.78 -1.43
CA PRO A 129 -24.55 -16.34 -2.75
C PRO A 129 -23.08 -16.75 -2.89
N GLY A 130 -22.16 -16.01 -2.26
CA GLY A 130 -20.74 -16.34 -2.12
C GLY A 130 -20.33 -16.31 -0.65
N GLY A 131 -19.46 -17.23 -0.22
CA GLY A 131 -18.87 -17.20 1.12
C GLY A 131 -19.79 -17.58 2.30
N PRO A 132 -19.27 -17.44 3.54
CA PRO A 132 -19.99 -17.77 4.77
C PRO A 132 -20.97 -16.69 5.23
N LEU A 133 -20.76 -15.43 4.87
CA LEU A 133 -21.51 -14.26 5.31
C LEU A 133 -21.75 -13.29 4.16
N CYS A 134 -22.74 -12.41 4.28
CA CYS A 134 -22.94 -11.28 3.36
C CYS A 134 -23.56 -10.09 4.12
N LEU A 135 -23.04 -8.90 3.88
CA LEU A 135 -23.61 -7.64 4.35
C LEU A 135 -24.81 -7.27 3.48
N ILE A 136 -26.01 -7.28 4.05
CA ILE A 136 -27.25 -7.06 3.28
C ILE A 136 -27.86 -5.67 3.48
N ALA A 137 -27.43 -4.93 4.51
CA ALA A 137 -27.79 -3.53 4.73
C ALA A 137 -26.82 -2.85 5.71
N ARG A 138 -26.61 -1.54 5.55
CA ARG A 138 -25.97 -0.67 6.54
C ARG A 138 -26.69 0.67 6.64
N ASN A 139 -26.39 1.46 7.67
CA ASN A 139 -26.83 2.86 7.74
C ASN A 139 -26.17 3.71 6.65
N ASN A 140 -26.84 4.80 6.25
CA ASN A 140 -26.17 5.90 5.57
C ASN A 140 -25.21 6.58 6.56
N PRO A 141 -24.12 7.21 6.08
CA PRO A 141 -23.29 8.06 6.91
C PRO A 141 -24.16 9.04 7.72
N PRO A 142 -23.92 9.20 9.03
CA PRO A 142 -24.59 10.23 9.82
C PRO A 142 -24.33 11.60 9.22
N ALA A 143 -25.37 12.44 9.13
CA ALA A 143 -25.20 13.81 8.65
C ALA A 143 -24.51 14.64 9.74
N ILE A 144 -23.26 15.02 9.49
CA ILE A 144 -22.47 15.88 10.36
C ILE A 144 -22.45 17.29 9.72
N PRO A 145 -22.89 18.34 10.42
CA PRO A 145 -22.85 19.69 9.87
C PRO A 145 -21.42 20.22 9.83
N CYS A 146 -21.08 20.97 8.77
CA CYS A 146 -19.87 21.77 8.71
C CYS A 146 -19.95 22.92 9.73
N ASP A 147 -18.89 23.12 10.49
CA ASP A 147 -18.80 24.12 11.55
C ASP A 147 -18.91 25.57 11.02
N LEU A 148 -18.51 25.82 9.76
CA LEU A 148 -18.54 27.15 9.16
C LEU A 148 -19.85 27.46 8.43
N CYS A 149 -20.27 26.60 7.50
CA CYS A 149 -21.43 26.88 6.64
C CYS A 149 -22.72 26.18 7.06
N GLY A 150 -22.64 25.19 7.95
CA GLY A 150 -23.77 24.34 8.35
C GLY A 150 -24.24 23.33 7.29
N GLY A 151 -23.51 23.22 6.15
CA GLY A 151 -23.70 22.18 5.13
C GLY A 151 -23.23 20.80 5.60
N GLU A 152 -23.13 19.81 4.72
CA GLU A 152 -22.66 18.46 5.08
C GLU A 152 -21.11 18.44 5.12
N ALA A 153 -20.56 18.05 6.26
CA ALA A 153 -19.13 17.88 6.45
C ALA A 153 -18.65 16.59 5.79
N ALA A 154 -17.44 16.64 5.22
CA ALA A 154 -16.76 15.49 4.64
C ALA A 154 -15.46 15.15 5.38
N PHE A 155 -14.93 16.11 6.14
CA PHE A 155 -13.63 16.02 6.78
C PHE A 155 -13.73 16.34 8.26
N ILE A 156 -12.88 15.68 9.04
CA ILE A 156 -12.56 16.02 10.43
C ILE A 156 -11.14 16.59 10.45
N LEU A 157 -10.97 17.70 11.16
CA LEU A 157 -9.67 18.27 11.48
C LEU A 157 -9.43 18.02 12.97
N ASP A 158 -8.46 17.17 13.28
CA ASP A 158 -8.10 16.80 14.66
C ASP A 158 -6.71 17.36 14.98
N ASP A 159 -6.66 18.65 15.30
CA ASP A 159 -5.42 19.34 15.64
C ASP A 159 -4.99 18.97 17.07
N PRO A 160 -3.76 18.43 17.27
CA PRO A 160 -3.27 18.05 18.59
C PRO A 160 -3.12 19.22 19.57
N ASP A 161 -3.08 20.47 19.08
CA ASP A 161 -3.05 21.67 19.90
C ASP A 161 -4.46 22.14 20.33
N GLU A 162 -5.54 21.55 19.81
CA GLU A 162 -6.92 21.84 20.17
C GLU A 162 -7.62 20.69 20.93
N ASP A 163 -8.53 21.04 21.84
CA ASP A 163 -9.22 20.06 22.70
C ASP A 163 -10.39 19.35 22.01
N ILE A 164 -10.88 19.87 20.88
CA ILE A 164 -12.10 19.39 20.21
C ILE A 164 -11.86 19.35 18.69
N PRO A 165 -12.14 18.23 18.02
CA PRO A 165 -12.02 18.15 16.57
C PRO A 165 -13.10 18.99 15.87
N HIS A 166 -12.73 19.54 14.72
CA HIS A 166 -13.57 20.38 13.88
C HIS A 166 -14.06 19.64 12.64
N TYR A 167 -15.25 20.00 12.15
CA TYR A 167 -15.88 19.34 11.01
C TYR A 167 -16.09 20.31 9.85
N TYR A 168 -15.57 19.97 8.67
CA TYR A 168 -15.62 20.85 7.51
C TYR A 168 -16.17 20.17 6.27
N CYS A 169 -16.93 20.94 5.47
CA CYS A 169 -17.13 20.60 4.07
C CYS A 169 -15.87 20.97 3.27
N ARG A 170 -15.73 20.39 2.07
CA ARG A 170 -14.57 20.60 1.19
C ARG A 170 -14.24 22.08 0.94
N GLU A 171 -15.24 22.87 0.61
CA GLU A 171 -15.09 24.30 0.31
C GLU A 171 -14.58 25.08 1.53
N CYS A 172 -15.16 24.82 2.70
CA CYS A 172 -14.78 25.48 3.94
C CYS A 172 -13.39 25.07 4.43
N LEU A 173 -13.01 23.79 4.30
CA LEU A 173 -11.68 23.31 4.66
C LEU A 173 -10.60 24.03 3.83
N SER A 174 -10.79 24.12 2.51
CA SER A 174 -9.85 24.79 1.60
C SER A 174 -9.64 26.28 1.88
N SER A 175 -10.57 26.91 2.59
CA SER A 175 -10.50 28.33 2.98
C SER A 175 -9.90 28.56 4.38
N THR A 176 -9.58 27.49 5.11
CA THR A 176 -9.04 27.54 6.47
C THR A 176 -7.55 27.21 6.42
N ASP A 177 -6.74 27.90 7.21
CA ASP A 177 -5.33 27.53 7.42
C ASP A 177 -5.29 26.32 8.35
N HIS A 178 -4.77 25.19 7.86
CA HIS A 178 -4.77 23.92 8.58
C HIS A 178 -3.55 23.08 8.19
N ASP A 179 -3.12 22.21 9.09
CA ASP A 179 -2.11 21.19 8.78
C ASP A 179 -2.79 20.04 8.01
N PRO A 180 -2.36 19.73 6.77
CA PRO A 180 -2.89 18.60 6.00
C PRO A 180 -2.77 17.26 6.74
N ASP A 181 -1.76 17.09 7.57
CA ASP A 181 -1.51 15.85 8.32
C ASP A 181 -2.53 15.61 9.45
N CYS A 182 -3.30 16.65 9.82
CA CYS A 182 -4.34 16.59 10.85
C CYS A 182 -5.76 16.42 10.25
N VAL A 183 -5.89 16.23 8.93
CA VAL A 183 -7.17 16.09 8.24
C VAL A 183 -7.46 14.63 7.95
N GLU A 184 -8.61 14.14 8.40
CA GLU A 184 -9.11 12.80 8.06
C GLU A 184 -10.50 12.90 7.37
N THR A 185 -10.81 11.92 6.53
CA THR A 185 -12.16 11.78 5.96
C THR A 185 -13.13 11.20 6.98
N ILE A 186 -14.37 11.68 6.99
CA ILE A 186 -15.42 11.13 7.85
C ILE A 186 -15.89 9.78 7.31
N ALA A 187 -15.43 8.70 7.93
CA ALA A 187 -15.82 7.33 7.66
C ALA A 187 -17.21 6.97 8.22
N ASN A 188 -17.93 6.08 7.55
CA ASN A 188 -19.23 5.57 8.02
C ASN A 188 -19.08 4.44 9.07
N SER A 189 -18.30 4.70 10.12
CA SER A 189 -17.89 3.72 11.13
C SER A 189 -18.02 4.27 12.57
N PRO A 190 -18.35 3.42 13.56
CA PRO A 190 -18.24 3.78 14.97
C PRO A 190 -16.79 3.94 15.46
N ARG A 191 -15.78 3.63 14.63
CA ARG A 191 -14.34 3.83 14.89
C ARG A 191 -13.77 5.08 14.20
N ASN A 192 -14.58 5.86 13.49
CA ASN A 192 -14.14 7.11 12.87
C ASN A 192 -13.40 8.03 13.86
N GLY A 193 -12.25 8.58 13.46
CA GLY A 193 -11.42 9.45 14.30
C GLY A 193 -10.65 8.72 15.41
N VAL A 194 -10.44 7.40 15.27
CA VAL A 194 -9.66 6.60 16.22
C VAL A 194 -8.56 5.87 15.48
N CYS A 195 -7.31 6.11 15.89
CA CYS A 195 -6.14 5.38 15.37
C CYS A 195 -5.97 5.51 13.84
N GLY A 196 -6.28 6.66 13.26
CA GLY A 196 -6.19 6.89 11.81
C GLY A 196 -7.09 5.96 10.99
N TYR A 197 -8.20 5.49 11.56
CA TYR A 197 -9.10 4.56 10.88
C TYR A 197 -9.67 5.18 9.60
N ALA A 198 -9.47 4.47 8.48
CA ALA A 198 -10.10 4.74 7.19
C ALA A 198 -10.91 3.51 6.74
N GLU A 199 -11.96 3.73 5.94
CA GLU A 199 -12.68 2.59 5.32
C GLU A 199 -11.81 1.97 4.21
N ASP A 200 -11.80 0.64 4.12
CA ASP A 200 -11.19 -0.10 3.00
C ASP A 200 -12.30 -0.62 2.07
N PRO A 201 -12.62 0.08 0.96
CA PRO A 201 -13.65 -0.35 0.04
C PRO A 201 -13.35 -1.71 -0.62
N ILE A 202 -12.07 -2.06 -0.80
CA ILE A 202 -11.65 -3.29 -1.48
C ILE A 202 -11.92 -4.49 -0.57
N ALA A 203 -11.47 -4.44 0.69
CA ALA A 203 -11.76 -5.47 1.68
C ALA A 203 -13.27 -5.58 1.96
N ALA A 204 -13.94 -4.43 2.12
CA ALA A 204 -15.38 -4.40 2.35
C ALA A 204 -16.17 -5.03 1.19
N HIS A 205 -15.78 -4.75 -0.07
CA HIS A 205 -16.47 -5.22 -1.28
C HIS A 205 -16.70 -6.73 -1.30
N LEU A 206 -15.79 -7.53 -0.75
CA LEU A 206 -15.88 -8.99 -0.66
C LEU A 206 -17.13 -9.48 0.09
N TRP A 207 -17.69 -8.64 0.96
CA TRP A 207 -18.84 -8.97 1.79
C TRP A 207 -20.17 -8.44 1.23
N TYR A 208 -20.12 -7.58 0.22
CA TYR A 208 -21.31 -7.01 -0.41
C TYR A 208 -22.02 -8.01 -1.33
N PRO A 209 -23.32 -7.79 -1.60
CA PRO A 209 -24.05 -8.58 -2.58
C PRO A 209 -23.43 -8.51 -3.98
N PRO A 210 -23.57 -9.56 -4.81
CA PRO A 210 -23.16 -9.52 -6.21
C PRO A 210 -23.80 -8.34 -6.96
N GLY A 211 -23.02 -7.64 -7.78
CA GLY A 211 -23.47 -6.50 -8.58
C GLY A 211 -23.23 -5.12 -7.96
N TRP A 212 -22.61 -5.05 -6.77
CA TRP A 212 -22.02 -3.81 -6.26
C TRP A 212 -20.66 -3.56 -6.93
N SER A 213 -20.23 -2.31 -7.01
CA SER A 213 -18.84 -1.92 -7.32
C SER A 213 -18.21 -1.26 -6.09
N THR A 214 -16.88 -1.14 -6.08
CA THR A 214 -16.13 -0.39 -5.05
C THR A 214 -16.56 1.07 -5.00
N ASP A 215 -16.85 1.68 -6.14
CA ASP A 215 -17.27 3.09 -6.28
C ASP A 215 -18.63 3.39 -5.61
N GLY A 216 -19.41 2.36 -5.32
CA GLY A 216 -20.68 2.49 -4.57
C GLY A 216 -20.52 2.42 -3.05
N ILE A 217 -19.32 2.15 -2.54
CA ILE A 217 -19.07 1.86 -1.11
C ILE A 217 -18.50 3.08 -0.38
N VAL A 218 -17.66 3.88 -1.03
CA VAL A 218 -17.06 5.12 -0.49
C VAL A 218 -17.25 6.25 -1.52
N PRO A 219 -17.61 7.49 -1.11
CA PRO A 219 -17.58 8.64 -2.02
C PRO A 219 -16.15 8.83 -2.54
N GLU A 220 -15.98 9.12 -3.83
CA GLU A 220 -14.68 9.35 -4.48
C GLU A 220 -13.67 9.99 -3.52
N GLU A 221 -12.58 9.27 -3.22
CA GLU A 221 -11.34 9.92 -2.80
C GLU A 221 -11.04 11.00 -3.83
N PRO A 222 -10.60 12.20 -3.42
CA PRO A 222 -10.21 13.20 -4.39
C PRO A 222 -9.20 12.55 -5.33
N ASP A 223 -9.34 12.80 -6.64
CA ASP A 223 -8.19 12.84 -7.52
C ASP A 223 -7.11 13.57 -6.73
N GLU A 224 -5.96 12.92 -6.51
CA GLU A 224 -4.77 13.62 -6.06
C GLU A 224 -4.70 14.89 -6.90
N ILE A 225 -4.76 16.05 -6.26
CA ILE A 225 -4.51 17.31 -6.95
C ILE A 225 -3.14 17.07 -7.58
N PRO A 226 -3.02 16.99 -8.92
CA PRO A 226 -1.73 16.73 -9.52
C PRO A 226 -0.85 17.87 -9.03
N ASP A 227 0.26 17.53 -8.37
CA ASP A 227 1.28 18.53 -8.08
C ASP A 227 1.53 19.31 -9.39
N ASP A 228 1.73 20.63 -9.33
CA ASP A 228 1.96 21.46 -10.53
C ASP A 228 3.04 20.85 -11.46
N ASP A 229 3.97 20.08 -10.89
CA ASP A 229 5.02 19.30 -11.57
C ASP A 229 4.48 18.15 -12.45
N GLU A 230 3.40 17.48 -12.05
CA GLU A 230 2.82 16.31 -12.75
C GLU A 230 2.01 16.73 -13.99
N ALA A 231 1.35 17.89 -13.95
CA ALA A 231 0.70 18.49 -15.11
C ALA A 231 1.73 18.88 -16.20
N GLU A 232 2.91 19.36 -15.80
CA GLU A 232 3.98 19.73 -16.72
C GLU A 232 4.64 18.49 -17.37
N VAL A 233 4.84 17.42 -16.60
CA VAL A 233 5.34 16.12 -17.12
C VAL A 233 4.37 15.50 -18.11
N ASN A 234 3.07 15.46 -17.80
CA ASN A 234 2.04 14.92 -18.70
C ASN A 234 1.90 15.74 -19.98
N ALA A 235 2.02 17.07 -19.90
CA ALA A 235 2.03 17.93 -21.07
C ALA A 235 3.26 17.69 -21.96
N ALA A 236 4.44 17.45 -21.37
CA ALA A 236 5.65 17.13 -22.11
C ALA A 236 5.59 15.76 -22.79
N ILE A 237 5.07 14.74 -22.12
CA ILE A 237 4.84 13.41 -22.71
C ILE A 237 3.91 13.54 -23.92
N ALA A 238 2.79 14.27 -23.79
CA ALA A 238 1.88 14.53 -24.89
C ALA A 238 2.56 15.28 -26.06
N ALA A 239 3.41 16.26 -25.77
CA ALA A 239 4.16 17.01 -26.79
C ALA A 239 5.19 16.13 -27.53
N VAL A 240 5.86 15.22 -26.83
CA VAL A 240 6.80 14.25 -27.42
C VAL A 240 6.08 13.24 -28.30
N ILE A 241 4.97 12.66 -27.81
CA ILE A 241 4.14 11.72 -28.58
C ILE A 241 3.61 12.41 -29.86
N GLN A 242 3.19 13.68 -29.77
CA GLN A 242 2.69 14.41 -30.93
C GLN A 242 3.78 14.72 -31.97
N ASP A 243 5.02 14.97 -31.54
CA ASP A 243 6.12 15.34 -32.45
C ASP A 243 6.79 14.10 -33.07
N ILE A 244 7.20 13.14 -32.25
CA ILE A 244 8.05 12.01 -32.69
C ILE A 244 7.40 10.63 -32.50
N GLY A 245 6.17 10.54 -31.98
CA GLY A 245 5.48 9.27 -31.74
C GLY A 245 5.45 8.33 -32.95
N PRO A 246 5.04 8.77 -34.15
CA PRO A 246 5.06 7.93 -35.35
C PRO A 246 6.46 7.44 -35.74
N ASP A 247 7.49 8.24 -35.46
CA ASP A 247 8.88 7.84 -35.69
C ASP A 247 9.32 6.76 -34.69
N ILE A 248 8.88 6.85 -33.42
CA ILE A 248 9.13 5.85 -32.38
C ILE A 248 8.42 4.54 -32.71
N ASP A 249 7.13 4.58 -33.05
CA ASP A 249 6.33 3.38 -33.36
C ASP A 249 6.96 2.56 -34.48
N ALA A 250 7.38 3.24 -35.56
CA ALA A 250 8.02 2.59 -36.68
C ALA A 250 9.43 2.06 -36.32
N PHE A 251 10.16 2.71 -35.41
CA PHE A 251 11.42 2.17 -34.88
C PHE A 251 11.18 0.91 -34.03
N VAL A 252 10.15 0.90 -33.20
CA VAL A 252 9.78 -0.26 -32.36
C VAL A 252 9.37 -1.45 -33.21
N GLU A 253 8.60 -1.24 -34.29
CA GLU A 253 8.26 -2.31 -35.25
C GLU A 253 9.51 -2.91 -35.92
N GLU A 254 10.46 -2.05 -36.33
CA GLU A 254 11.74 -2.46 -36.93
C GLU A 254 12.59 -3.27 -35.93
N GLU A 255 12.68 -2.81 -34.67
CA GLU A 255 13.39 -3.51 -33.60
C GLU A 255 12.73 -4.86 -33.28
N GLY A 256 11.40 -4.94 -33.26
CA GLY A 256 10.65 -6.18 -33.02
C GLY A 256 10.92 -7.25 -34.07
N ALA A 257 11.06 -6.84 -35.34
CA ALA A 257 11.39 -7.76 -36.43
C ALA A 257 12.81 -8.36 -36.32
N VAL A 258 13.74 -7.70 -35.63
CA VAL A 258 15.15 -8.09 -35.55
C VAL A 258 15.51 -8.74 -34.21
N TYR A 259 15.05 -8.16 -33.11
CA TYR A 259 15.45 -8.53 -31.74
C TYR A 259 14.30 -9.20 -30.96
N GLY A 260 13.06 -9.11 -31.47
CA GLY A 260 11.88 -9.68 -30.84
C GLY A 260 11.15 -8.71 -29.90
N ASP A 261 9.92 -9.07 -29.53
CA ASP A 261 8.97 -8.16 -28.88
C ASP A 261 9.46 -7.57 -27.55
N LYS A 262 10.23 -8.33 -26.76
CA LYS A 262 10.74 -7.87 -25.46
C LYS A 262 11.75 -6.73 -25.62
N ASP A 263 12.69 -6.89 -26.55
CA ASP A 263 13.74 -5.90 -26.80
C ASP A 263 13.18 -4.66 -27.52
N ALA A 264 12.16 -4.85 -28.36
CA ALA A 264 11.43 -3.76 -29.01
C ALA A 264 10.66 -2.88 -28.00
N CYS A 265 10.00 -3.50 -27.01
CA CYS A 265 9.33 -2.77 -25.93
C CYS A 265 10.34 -1.92 -25.15
N MET A 266 11.45 -2.54 -24.72
CA MET A 266 12.53 -1.85 -24.03
C MET A 266 13.12 -0.71 -24.87
N ALA A 267 13.25 -0.90 -26.18
CA ALA A 267 13.70 0.14 -27.09
C ALA A 267 12.73 1.33 -27.12
N GLY A 268 11.43 1.06 -27.27
CA GLY A 268 10.39 2.10 -27.23
C GLY A 268 10.43 2.91 -25.93
N ASP A 269 10.42 2.24 -24.79
CA ASP A 269 10.42 2.88 -23.46
C ASP A 269 11.68 3.73 -23.24
N THR A 270 12.84 3.24 -23.68
CA THR A 270 14.11 3.96 -23.59
C THR A 270 14.08 5.26 -24.40
N ILE A 271 13.55 5.21 -25.63
CA ILE A 271 13.48 6.39 -26.50
C ILE A 271 12.48 7.40 -25.95
N ILE A 272 11.29 6.96 -25.54
CA ILE A 272 10.25 7.85 -24.97
C ILE A 272 10.82 8.55 -23.73
N ALA A 273 11.39 7.81 -22.78
CA ALA A 273 11.96 8.40 -21.57
C ALA A 273 13.04 9.43 -21.89
N PHE A 274 13.96 9.11 -22.81
CA PHE A 274 15.04 10.03 -23.17
C PHE A 274 14.52 11.31 -23.84
N CYS A 275 13.57 11.19 -24.77
CA CYS A 275 12.96 12.32 -25.45
C CYS A 275 12.15 13.21 -24.49
N THR A 276 11.44 12.62 -23.54
CA THR A 276 10.70 13.34 -22.49
C THR A 276 11.64 14.13 -21.59
N PHE A 277 12.76 13.55 -21.13
CA PHE A 277 13.75 14.30 -20.35
C PHE A 277 14.40 15.43 -21.15
N MET A 278 14.72 15.19 -22.43
CA MET A 278 15.27 16.23 -23.31
C MET A 278 14.28 17.39 -23.51
N HIS A 279 12.99 17.09 -23.59
CA HIS A 279 11.95 18.10 -23.71
C HIS A 279 11.76 18.89 -22.42
N LEU A 280 11.58 18.21 -21.28
CA LEU A 280 11.30 18.83 -19.98
C LEU A 280 12.46 19.68 -19.46
N LEU A 281 13.67 19.13 -19.49
CA LEU A 281 14.79 19.71 -18.75
C LEU A 281 15.62 20.68 -19.59
N TYR A 282 15.50 20.58 -20.92
CA TYR A 282 16.29 21.36 -21.85
C TYR A 282 15.43 22.11 -22.88
N GLY A 283 14.11 21.90 -22.91
CA GLY A 283 13.21 22.53 -23.88
C GLY A 283 13.52 22.15 -25.33
N ALA A 284 14.27 21.05 -25.55
CA ALA A 284 14.92 20.77 -26.81
C ALA A 284 14.22 19.64 -27.58
N LYS A 285 13.76 19.98 -28.79
CA LYS A 285 13.30 19.00 -29.78
C LYS A 285 14.49 18.25 -30.40
N ILE A 286 14.24 17.09 -30.98
CA ILE A 286 15.28 16.19 -31.49
C ILE A 286 16.20 16.84 -32.55
N ASP A 287 15.69 17.81 -33.30
CA ASP A 287 16.44 18.58 -34.31
C ASP A 287 17.37 19.65 -33.70
N ALA A 288 17.21 19.96 -32.42
CA ALA A 288 17.98 20.95 -31.67
C ALA A 288 18.96 20.30 -30.66
N TRP A 289 19.07 18.97 -30.62
CA TRP A 289 19.93 18.28 -29.67
C TRP A 289 21.42 18.52 -29.96
N ASP A 290 22.18 18.79 -28.89
CA ASP A 290 23.64 18.93 -28.91
C ASP A 290 24.31 17.88 -28.00
N ALA A 291 25.59 17.61 -28.27
CA ALA A 291 26.37 16.61 -27.53
C ALA A 291 26.39 16.84 -26.00
N PRO A 292 26.69 18.05 -25.50
CA PRO A 292 26.62 18.34 -24.06
C PRO A 292 25.27 18.05 -23.41
N SER A 293 24.16 18.45 -24.05
CA SER A 293 22.81 18.25 -23.52
C SER A 293 22.44 16.77 -23.47
N VAL A 294 22.76 16.01 -24.54
CA VAL A 294 22.54 14.56 -24.60
C VAL A 294 23.35 13.80 -23.55
N GLN A 295 24.62 14.17 -23.31
CA GLN A 295 25.45 13.54 -22.28
C GLN A 295 24.93 13.79 -20.86
N ARG A 296 24.54 15.04 -20.55
CA ARG A 296 23.96 15.38 -19.25
C ARG A 296 22.62 14.69 -19.04
N CYS A 297 21.78 14.63 -20.06
CA CYS A 297 20.52 13.91 -20.01
C CYS A 297 20.73 12.41 -19.74
N LEU A 298 21.68 11.79 -20.43
CA LEU A 298 21.99 10.37 -20.25
C LEU A 298 22.41 10.06 -18.81
N ILE A 299 23.40 10.78 -18.28
CA ILE A 299 23.99 10.48 -16.95
C ILE A 299 23.12 11.02 -15.80
N GLY A 300 22.60 12.23 -15.94
CA GLY A 300 21.90 12.94 -14.87
C GLY A 300 20.44 12.52 -14.70
N HIS A 301 19.79 12.05 -15.78
CA HIS A 301 18.35 11.85 -15.78
C HIS A 301 17.97 10.44 -16.24
N LEU A 302 18.42 10.00 -17.42
CA LEU A 302 18.11 8.65 -17.89
C LEU A 302 18.73 7.58 -16.98
N ALA A 303 19.96 7.79 -16.49
CA ALA A 303 20.57 6.87 -15.54
C ALA A 303 19.79 6.75 -14.23
N GLN A 304 19.06 7.80 -13.82
CA GLN A 304 18.24 7.81 -12.61
C GLN A 304 16.83 7.23 -12.83
N ASN A 305 16.50 6.84 -14.07
CA ASN A 305 15.20 6.29 -14.39
C ASN A 305 14.97 4.95 -13.65
N PRO A 306 13.89 4.82 -12.87
CA PRO A 306 13.65 3.66 -12.01
C PRO A 306 13.01 2.46 -12.72
N ILE A 307 12.58 2.61 -13.97
CA ILE A 307 11.88 1.58 -14.75
C ILE A 307 12.78 0.37 -15.05
N PHE A 308 14.08 0.60 -15.14
CA PHE A 308 15.00 -0.33 -15.75
C PHE A 308 15.92 -0.97 -14.71
N LEU A 309 15.71 -2.26 -14.43
CA LEU A 309 16.35 -2.98 -13.31
C LEU A 309 17.29 -4.13 -13.73
N ASP A 310 17.25 -4.57 -15.00
CA ASP A 310 18.00 -5.73 -15.53
C ASP A 310 19.13 -5.30 -16.51
N ASP A 311 19.38 -6.05 -17.59
CA ASP A 311 20.43 -5.85 -18.62
C ASP A 311 20.29 -4.53 -19.44
N TRP A 312 19.35 -3.66 -19.07
CA TRP A 312 19.06 -2.41 -19.76
C TRP A 312 20.24 -1.42 -19.77
N PRO A 313 21.04 -1.22 -18.70
CA PRO A 313 22.18 -0.30 -18.73
C PRO A 313 23.20 -0.66 -19.83
N GLU A 314 23.31 -1.94 -20.19
CA GLU A 314 24.17 -2.41 -21.28
C GLU A 314 23.54 -2.17 -22.67
N SER A 315 22.22 -2.03 -22.73
CA SER A 315 21.44 -1.95 -23.98
C SER A 315 21.00 -0.52 -24.33
N ALA A 316 20.88 0.38 -23.36
CA ALA A 316 20.29 1.71 -23.52
C ALA A 316 21.05 2.61 -24.52
N VAL A 317 22.38 2.71 -24.39
CA VAL A 317 23.20 3.50 -25.33
C VAL A 317 23.18 2.89 -26.73
N PRO A 318 23.33 1.56 -26.92
CA PRO A 318 23.11 0.92 -28.22
C PRO A 318 21.76 1.22 -28.86
N ILE A 319 20.66 1.19 -28.10
CA ILE A 319 19.30 1.54 -28.56
C ILE A 319 19.26 2.99 -29.06
N LEU A 320 19.70 3.94 -28.23
CA LEU A 320 19.74 5.36 -28.58
C LEU A 320 20.57 5.61 -29.85
N CYS A 321 21.70 4.91 -30.01
CA CYS A 321 22.53 5.03 -31.20
C CYS A 321 21.82 4.55 -32.48
N ARG A 322 21.07 3.45 -32.41
CA ARG A 322 20.28 2.94 -33.55
C ARG A 322 19.17 3.91 -33.91
N PHE A 323 18.45 4.41 -32.91
CA PHE A 323 17.40 5.40 -33.11
C PHE A 323 17.93 6.68 -33.77
N LEU A 324 19.02 7.27 -33.26
CA LEU A 324 19.61 8.49 -33.86
C LEU A 324 20.07 8.26 -35.31
N SER A 325 20.63 7.09 -35.62
CA SER A 325 21.02 6.74 -36.99
C SER A 325 19.80 6.69 -37.92
N ARG A 326 18.69 6.14 -37.44
CA ARG A 326 17.42 6.09 -38.16
C ARG A 326 16.82 7.47 -38.37
N MET A 327 16.84 8.31 -37.34
CA MET A 327 16.29 9.67 -37.40
C MET A 327 17.11 10.57 -38.36
N GLU A 328 18.41 10.34 -38.52
CA GLU A 328 19.22 11.02 -39.54
C GLU A 328 18.88 10.52 -40.95
N ALA A 329 18.65 9.21 -41.12
CA ALA A 329 18.21 8.64 -42.39
C ALA A 329 16.82 9.14 -42.83
N SER A 330 15.92 9.45 -41.88
CA SER A 330 14.62 10.07 -42.15
C SER A 330 14.67 11.60 -42.30
N GLY A 331 15.84 12.21 -42.08
CA GLY A 331 16.07 13.66 -42.22
C GLY A 331 15.56 14.51 -41.05
N ARG A 332 15.25 13.88 -39.90
CA ARG A 332 14.74 14.55 -38.69
C ARG A 332 15.84 15.14 -37.80
N LEU A 333 17.09 14.70 -37.98
CA LEU A 333 18.27 15.38 -37.45
C LEU A 333 19.43 15.33 -38.45
N THR A 334 20.44 16.19 -38.25
CA THR A 334 21.59 16.32 -39.16
C THR A 334 22.94 16.06 -38.50
N ASN A 335 22.95 15.77 -37.20
CA ASN A 335 24.15 15.65 -36.38
C ASN A 335 24.22 14.31 -35.63
N ALA A 336 23.61 13.23 -36.14
CA ALA A 336 23.55 11.96 -35.40
C ALA A 336 24.94 11.41 -35.11
N SER A 337 25.88 11.55 -36.04
CA SER A 337 27.27 11.12 -35.84
C SER A 337 27.93 11.78 -34.62
N GLU A 338 27.64 13.05 -34.36
CA GLU A 338 28.14 13.80 -33.19
C GLU A 338 27.48 13.32 -31.90
N LEU A 339 26.15 13.19 -31.92
CA LEU A 339 25.37 12.74 -30.75
C LEU A 339 25.70 11.28 -30.36
N ILE A 340 25.87 10.40 -31.33
CA ILE A 340 26.28 9.00 -31.12
C ILE A 340 27.68 8.93 -30.49
N ALA A 341 28.62 9.74 -30.95
CA ALA A 341 29.94 9.81 -30.34
C ALA A 341 29.86 10.28 -28.88
N ALA A 342 29.00 11.26 -28.61
CA ALA A 342 28.77 11.79 -27.27
C ALA A 342 28.15 10.73 -26.32
N LEU A 343 27.15 9.98 -26.78
CA LEU A 343 26.51 8.89 -26.04
C LEU A 343 27.52 7.78 -25.69
N LYS A 344 28.30 7.31 -26.68
CA LYS A 344 29.33 6.28 -26.46
C LYS A 344 30.42 6.73 -25.49
N GLN A 345 30.77 8.01 -25.51
CA GLN A 345 31.72 8.58 -24.55
C GLN A 345 31.16 8.57 -23.12
N ALA A 346 29.86 8.83 -22.96
CA ALA A 346 29.18 8.90 -21.67
C ALA A 346 28.73 7.51 -21.14
N GLU A 347 28.73 6.48 -21.99
CA GLU A 347 28.24 5.13 -21.68
C GLU A 347 28.83 4.51 -20.41
N PRO A 348 30.16 4.56 -20.13
CA PRO A 348 30.69 3.98 -18.90
C PRO A 348 30.19 4.70 -17.63
N ALA A 349 30.12 6.03 -17.67
CA ALA A 349 29.62 6.83 -16.54
C ALA A 349 28.11 6.67 -16.36
N PHE A 350 27.38 6.49 -17.46
CA PHE A 350 25.96 6.12 -17.43
C PHE A 350 25.75 4.76 -16.78
N GLN A 351 26.51 3.73 -17.18
CA GLN A 351 26.40 2.39 -16.60
C GLN A 351 26.72 2.40 -15.10
N GLU A 352 27.77 3.11 -14.69
CA GLU A 352 28.11 3.29 -13.27
C GLU A 352 26.97 3.98 -12.50
N ALA A 353 26.42 5.08 -13.04
CA ALA A 353 25.31 5.79 -12.39
C ALA A 353 23.99 5.00 -12.39
N ALA A 354 23.73 4.21 -13.44
CA ALA A 354 22.51 3.42 -13.59
C ALA A 354 22.51 2.14 -12.74
N THR A 355 23.69 1.63 -12.37
CA THR A 355 23.87 0.43 -11.54
C THR A 355 24.30 0.74 -10.10
N SER A 356 24.38 2.03 -9.73
CA SER A 356 24.84 2.42 -8.40
C SER A 356 23.87 1.95 -7.29
N PRO A 357 24.38 1.40 -6.18
CA PRO A 357 23.58 1.10 -5.00
C PRO A 357 22.80 2.33 -4.48
N GLU A 358 23.39 3.52 -4.60
CA GLU A 358 22.81 4.79 -4.17
C GLU A 358 21.57 5.17 -4.99
N LYS A 359 21.54 4.89 -6.30
CA LYS A 359 20.35 5.07 -7.15
C LYS A 359 19.20 4.19 -6.68
N SER A 360 19.49 2.90 -6.46
CA SER A 360 18.48 1.95 -5.97
C SER A 360 17.91 2.45 -4.64
N GLN A 361 18.78 2.85 -3.71
CA GLN A 361 18.37 3.41 -2.42
C GLN A 361 17.56 4.72 -2.55
N ALA A 362 17.90 5.63 -3.47
CA ALA A 362 17.16 6.87 -3.68
C ALA A 362 15.76 6.63 -4.23
N ILE A 363 15.61 5.71 -5.19
CA ILE A 363 14.31 5.30 -5.73
C ILE A 363 13.48 4.61 -4.66
N PHE A 364 14.08 3.71 -3.88
CA PHE A 364 13.37 3.05 -2.79
C PHE A 364 12.99 4.03 -1.67
N GLY A 365 13.85 4.99 -1.34
CA GLY A 365 13.55 6.06 -0.40
C GLY A 365 12.40 6.95 -0.87
N TYR A 366 12.35 7.28 -2.17
CA TYR A 366 11.23 8.01 -2.77
C TYR A 366 9.92 7.22 -2.72
N ILE A 367 9.94 5.95 -3.14
CA ILE A 367 8.76 5.06 -3.08
C ILE A 367 8.29 4.90 -1.63
N LEU A 368 9.20 4.79 -0.67
CA LEU A 368 8.87 4.67 0.74
C LEU A 368 8.28 5.97 1.30
N MET A 369 8.80 7.11 0.88
CA MET A 369 8.24 8.43 1.20
C MET A 369 6.81 8.55 0.67
N LYS A 370 6.59 8.25 -0.61
CA LYS A 370 5.26 8.25 -1.23
C LYS A 370 4.31 7.21 -0.62
N ALA A 371 4.81 6.04 -0.26
CA ALA A 371 4.01 5.03 0.44
C ALA A 371 3.55 5.52 1.82
N LYS A 372 4.41 6.23 2.56
CA LYS A 372 4.04 6.85 3.83
C LYS A 372 3.03 7.98 3.66
N GLU A 373 3.22 8.85 2.67
CA GLU A 373 2.26 9.92 2.30
C GLU A 373 0.89 9.33 1.95
N ALA A 374 0.86 8.20 1.23
CA ALA A 374 -0.37 7.49 0.85
C ALA A 374 -0.93 6.58 1.95
N GLY A 375 -0.38 6.60 3.17
CA GLY A 375 -0.83 5.74 4.27
C GLY A 375 -0.63 4.23 4.04
N ILE A 376 0.14 3.84 3.03
CA ILE A 376 0.45 2.45 2.71
C ILE A 376 1.34 1.90 3.82
N SER A 377 0.85 0.88 4.51
CA SER A 377 1.65 0.21 5.52
C SER A 377 2.84 -0.48 4.88
N ILE A 378 4.03 0.07 5.17
CA ILE A 378 5.34 -0.50 4.82
C ILE A 378 5.65 -1.84 5.52
N THR A 379 4.69 -2.39 6.27
CA THR A 379 4.72 -3.75 6.85
C THR A 379 3.85 -4.74 6.08
N ASP A 380 2.91 -4.25 5.26
CA ASP A 380 2.15 -5.06 4.30
C ASP A 380 2.95 -5.17 3.01
N ILE A 381 3.60 -6.33 2.81
CA ILE A 381 4.48 -6.58 1.66
C ILE A 381 3.71 -6.52 0.35
N ASP A 382 2.46 -7.00 0.32
CA ASP A 382 1.66 -7.07 -0.91
C ASP A 382 1.13 -5.68 -1.28
N ALA A 383 0.66 -4.88 -0.31
CA ALA A 383 0.25 -3.50 -0.53
C ALA A 383 1.44 -2.58 -0.87
N SER A 384 2.56 -2.75 -0.17
CA SER A 384 3.80 -2.01 -0.45
C SER A 384 4.37 -2.35 -1.83
N PHE A 385 4.29 -3.61 -2.24
CA PHE A 385 4.72 -4.05 -3.55
C PHE A 385 3.79 -3.53 -4.66
N ALA A 386 2.47 -3.63 -4.48
CA ALA A 386 1.49 -3.09 -5.43
C ALA A 386 1.63 -1.57 -5.58
N PHE A 387 1.84 -0.86 -4.47
CA PHE A 387 2.12 0.58 -4.47
C PHE A 387 3.45 0.89 -5.16
N ALA A 388 4.52 0.18 -4.83
CA ALA A 388 5.82 0.37 -5.47
C ALA A 388 5.73 0.13 -6.99
N VAL A 389 4.99 -0.88 -7.45
CA VAL A 389 4.76 -1.13 -8.88
C VAL A 389 3.95 -0.01 -9.52
N LYS A 390 2.91 0.49 -8.85
CA LYS A 390 2.09 1.62 -9.31
C LYS A 390 2.91 2.90 -9.40
N GLU A 391 3.70 3.18 -8.38
CA GLU A 391 4.53 4.37 -8.30
C GLU A 391 5.70 4.32 -9.28
N LEU A 392 6.32 3.15 -9.46
CA LEU A 392 7.30 2.93 -10.52
C LEU A 392 6.69 3.14 -11.91
N ALA A 393 5.47 2.65 -12.15
CA ALA A 393 4.77 2.88 -13.41
C ALA A 393 4.36 4.35 -13.60
N ARG A 394 4.01 5.07 -12.52
CA ARG A 394 3.74 6.51 -12.56
C ARG A 394 4.99 7.31 -12.88
N MET A 395 6.10 7.04 -12.17
CA MET A 395 7.43 7.60 -12.45
C MET A 395 7.89 7.26 -13.88
N ALA A 396 7.40 6.16 -14.44
CA ALA A 396 7.68 5.73 -15.79
C ALA A 396 6.92 6.47 -16.89
N GLY A 397 5.85 7.18 -16.53
CA GLY A 397 4.85 7.64 -17.49
C GLY A 397 4.08 6.49 -18.16
N ILE A 398 4.03 5.31 -17.52
CA ILE A 398 3.28 4.15 -17.98
C ILE A 398 1.83 4.30 -17.51
N ASP A 399 0.92 4.45 -18.46
CA ASP A 399 -0.52 4.50 -18.19
C ASP A 399 -1.06 3.12 -17.79
N LEU A 400 -1.32 2.94 -16.50
CA LEU A 400 -1.88 1.71 -15.93
C LEU A 400 -3.38 1.53 -16.18
N ASP A 401 -4.08 2.57 -16.67
CA ASP A 401 -5.47 2.48 -17.10
C ASP A 401 -5.60 1.87 -18.50
N ASN A 402 -4.48 1.77 -19.23
CA ASN A 402 -4.42 1.00 -20.46
C ASN A 402 -4.50 -0.50 -20.17
N LYS A 403 -5.60 -1.11 -20.63
CA LYS A 403 -5.91 -2.53 -20.43
C LYS A 403 -4.81 -3.49 -20.94
N GLU A 404 -4.15 -3.15 -22.05
CA GLU A 404 -3.10 -3.99 -22.64
C GLU A 404 -1.79 -3.93 -21.84
N VAL A 405 -1.47 -2.75 -21.31
CA VAL A 405 -0.36 -2.53 -20.37
C VAL A 405 -0.63 -3.30 -19.08
N ARG A 406 -1.84 -3.23 -18.54
CA ARG A 406 -2.25 -3.94 -17.31
C ARG A 406 -2.20 -5.46 -17.46
N GLU A 407 -2.62 -6.01 -18.60
CA GLU A 407 -2.52 -7.44 -18.91
C GLU A 407 -1.06 -7.90 -19.08
N ARG A 408 -0.20 -7.09 -19.74
CA ARG A 408 1.25 -7.35 -19.85
C ARG A 408 1.95 -7.31 -18.49
N LEU A 409 1.69 -6.29 -17.68
CA LEU A 409 2.24 -6.14 -16.33
C LEU A 409 1.79 -7.31 -15.45
N SER A 410 0.51 -7.69 -15.52
CA SER A 410 -0.03 -8.87 -14.83
C SER A 410 0.68 -10.17 -15.22
N SER A 411 1.09 -10.33 -16.48
CA SER A 411 1.83 -11.52 -16.93
C SER A 411 3.30 -11.55 -16.45
N LEU A 412 3.93 -10.38 -16.27
CA LEU A 412 5.28 -10.22 -15.70
C LEU A 412 5.26 -10.43 -14.17
N LEU A 413 4.16 -10.05 -13.52
CA LEU A 413 3.89 -10.27 -12.10
C LEU A 413 3.75 -11.77 -11.77
N ASP A 414 3.34 -12.59 -12.73
CA ASP A 414 3.28 -14.06 -12.62
C ASP A 414 4.63 -14.76 -12.87
N SER A 415 5.68 -14.07 -13.35
CA SER A 415 6.92 -14.70 -13.84
C SER A 415 8.09 -14.74 -12.84
N GLY A 416 7.84 -14.63 -11.53
CA GLY A 416 8.88 -14.77 -10.48
C GLY A 416 9.78 -13.55 -10.24
N ILE A 417 9.64 -12.49 -11.04
CA ILE A 417 10.28 -11.17 -10.83
C ILE A 417 9.77 -10.51 -9.53
N THR A 418 8.49 -10.75 -9.22
CA THR A 418 7.80 -10.36 -7.97
C THR A 418 8.55 -10.84 -6.72
N GLU A 419 9.07 -12.08 -6.71
CA GLU A 419 9.70 -12.65 -5.51
C GLU A 419 11.09 -12.04 -5.25
N ALA A 420 11.86 -11.78 -6.31
CA ALA A 420 13.17 -11.13 -6.21
C ALA A 420 13.07 -9.64 -5.83
N PHE A 421 12.11 -8.92 -6.40
CA PHE A 421 11.86 -7.52 -6.07
C PHE A 421 11.31 -7.36 -4.64
N SER A 422 10.29 -8.15 -4.26
CA SER A 422 9.75 -8.15 -2.89
C SER A 422 10.81 -8.53 -1.85
N SER A 423 11.72 -9.45 -2.18
CA SER A 423 12.86 -9.78 -1.33
C SER A 423 13.82 -8.60 -1.14
N ARG A 424 14.19 -7.91 -2.22
CA ARG A 424 15.07 -6.74 -2.14
C ARG A 424 14.41 -5.59 -1.38
N LEU A 425 13.12 -5.34 -1.65
CA LEU A 425 12.35 -4.29 -0.99
C LEU A 425 12.24 -4.54 0.53
N CYS A 426 11.90 -5.76 0.94
CA CYS A 426 11.78 -6.12 2.36
C CYS A 426 13.10 -5.91 3.12
N VAL A 427 14.23 -6.35 2.54
CA VAL A 427 15.57 -6.19 3.13
C VAL A 427 15.95 -4.72 3.26
N THR A 428 15.72 -3.92 2.23
CA THR A 428 16.00 -2.47 2.23
C THR A 428 15.17 -1.75 3.29
N MET A 429 13.85 -1.99 3.34
CA MET A 429 12.98 -1.35 4.33
C MET A 429 13.35 -1.72 5.78
N ILE A 430 13.81 -2.94 6.02
CA ILE A 430 14.30 -3.35 7.34
C ILE A 430 15.56 -2.57 7.71
N PHE A 431 16.48 -2.42 6.76
CA PHE A 431 17.76 -1.73 6.98
C PHE A 431 17.60 -0.22 7.17
N GLU A 432 16.77 0.46 6.37
CA GLU A 432 16.53 1.91 6.52
C GLU A 432 15.96 2.28 7.89
N ARG A 433 15.06 1.43 8.44
CA ARG A 433 14.55 1.61 9.81
C ARG A 433 15.66 1.44 10.85
N CYS A 434 16.61 0.54 10.63
CA CYS A 434 17.80 0.42 11.48
C CYS A 434 18.67 1.69 11.39
N GLU A 435 18.90 2.19 10.17
CA GLU A 435 19.64 3.41 9.91
C GLU A 435 19.01 4.63 10.60
N ASP A 436 17.70 4.80 10.46
CA ASP A 436 16.99 5.92 11.07
C ASP A 436 17.08 5.91 12.60
N PHE A 437 17.01 4.72 13.22
CA PHE A 437 17.29 4.59 14.65
C PHE A 437 18.74 4.99 14.97
N CYS A 438 19.70 4.48 14.17
CA CYS A 438 21.13 4.61 14.42
C CYS A 438 21.68 6.04 14.29
N LYS A 439 20.98 6.96 13.62
CA LYS A 439 21.32 8.41 13.57
C LYS A 439 21.50 9.06 14.95
N ARG A 440 21.03 8.41 16.03
CA ARG A 440 21.16 8.86 17.43
C ARG A 440 22.54 8.58 18.03
N PHE A 441 23.33 7.69 17.44
CA PHE A 441 24.69 7.38 17.90
C PHE A 441 25.70 8.38 17.32
N LYS A 442 26.86 8.50 17.97
CA LYS A 442 27.92 9.45 17.56
C LYS A 442 28.77 8.95 16.41
N ASP A 443 28.73 7.65 16.14
CA ASP A 443 29.49 6.96 15.11
C ASP A 443 28.64 5.81 14.54
N ASP A 444 29.07 5.28 13.40
CA ASP A 444 28.32 4.29 12.62
C ASP A 444 28.52 2.85 13.13
N THR A 445 29.14 2.65 14.30
CA THR A 445 29.48 1.30 14.80
C THR A 445 28.24 0.41 14.91
N ILE A 446 27.14 0.93 15.43
CA ILE A 446 25.87 0.19 15.58
C ILE A 446 25.23 -0.05 14.21
N LEU A 447 25.30 0.92 13.31
CA LEU A 447 24.77 0.79 11.95
C LEU A 447 25.51 -0.29 11.16
N GLU A 448 26.84 -0.38 11.30
CA GLU A 448 27.63 -1.43 10.64
C GLU A 448 27.37 -2.82 11.21
N HIS A 449 27.12 -2.94 12.51
CA HIS A 449 26.62 -4.18 13.09
C HIS A 449 25.23 -4.56 12.53
N CYS A 450 24.32 -3.59 12.39
CA CYS A 450 23.02 -3.83 11.76
C CYS A 450 23.18 -4.29 10.31
N ARG A 451 24.07 -3.65 9.54
CA ARG A 451 24.37 -3.99 8.15
C ARG A 451 24.85 -5.43 8.03
N ARG A 452 25.81 -5.84 8.87
CA ARG A 452 26.32 -7.22 8.91
C ARG A 452 25.23 -8.23 9.20
N ILE A 453 24.38 -7.97 10.20
CA ILE A 453 23.28 -8.88 10.57
C ILE A 453 22.28 -9.00 9.41
N VAL A 454 21.89 -7.88 8.79
CA VAL A 454 20.96 -7.87 7.65
C VAL A 454 21.53 -8.66 6.46
N THR A 455 22.79 -8.47 6.11
CA THR A 455 23.44 -9.21 5.01
C THR A 455 23.46 -10.72 5.27
N ILE A 456 23.80 -11.15 6.49
CA ILE A 456 23.78 -12.58 6.83
C ILE A 456 22.36 -13.15 6.70
N LEU A 457 21.36 -12.42 7.17
CA LEU A 457 19.98 -12.87 7.14
C LEU A 457 19.36 -12.82 5.73
N SER A 458 19.79 -11.89 4.86
CA SER A 458 19.34 -11.82 3.46
C SER A 458 19.87 -13.00 2.64
N ASP A 459 21.11 -13.43 2.93
CA ASP A 459 21.76 -14.53 2.22
C ASP A 459 21.35 -15.92 2.76
N HIS A 460 20.55 -15.96 3.84
CA HIS A 460 20.16 -17.20 4.49
C HIS A 460 19.18 -18.01 3.61
N PRO A 461 19.37 -19.33 3.41
CA PRO A 461 18.58 -20.14 2.45
C PRO A 461 17.08 -20.20 2.72
N THR A 462 16.66 -19.87 3.94
CA THR A 462 15.24 -19.84 4.32
C THR A 462 14.61 -18.45 4.16
N ALA A 463 15.33 -17.43 3.72
CA ALA A 463 14.86 -16.06 3.59
C ALA A 463 14.05 -15.57 4.81
N PRO A 464 14.65 -15.57 6.02
CA PRO A 464 13.94 -15.27 7.26
C PRO A 464 13.37 -13.85 7.33
N LEU A 465 14.02 -12.88 6.66
CA LEU A 465 13.57 -11.49 6.62
C LEU A 465 12.23 -11.31 5.88
N LEU A 466 11.90 -12.22 4.95
CA LEU A 466 10.61 -12.23 4.25
C LEU A 466 9.44 -12.73 5.11
N ARG A 467 9.69 -13.13 6.36
CA ARG A 467 8.68 -13.77 7.21
C ARG A 467 8.46 -12.98 8.50
N GLY A 468 7.20 -12.69 8.78
CA GLY A 468 6.76 -11.95 9.96
C GLY A 468 7.03 -10.45 9.84
N ASP A 469 6.84 -9.74 10.95
CA ASP A 469 6.84 -8.27 10.96
C ASP A 469 8.24 -7.67 10.72
N GLY A 470 8.34 -6.79 9.70
CA GLY A 470 9.57 -6.10 9.31
C GLY A 470 10.06 -5.04 10.31
N VAL A 471 9.15 -4.33 11.00
CA VAL A 471 9.50 -3.36 12.04
C VAL A 471 10.05 -4.10 13.28
N LEU A 472 9.47 -5.26 13.61
CA LEU A 472 10.00 -6.13 14.66
C LEU A 472 11.36 -6.72 14.29
N TRP A 473 11.60 -7.02 13.01
CA TRP A 473 12.93 -7.38 12.52
C TRP A 473 13.93 -6.24 12.71
N SER A 474 13.61 -5.01 12.29
CA SER A 474 14.45 -3.83 12.51
C SER A 474 14.76 -3.61 13.98
N ALA A 475 13.73 -3.67 14.84
CA ALA A 475 13.89 -3.54 16.28
C ALA A 475 14.81 -4.62 16.87
N ALA A 476 14.67 -5.88 16.43
CA ALA A 476 15.50 -6.98 16.88
C ALA A 476 16.96 -6.86 16.40
N ILE A 477 17.18 -6.42 15.16
CA ILE A 477 18.51 -6.21 14.59
C ILE A 477 19.25 -5.11 15.35
N VAL A 478 18.61 -3.95 15.53
CA VAL A 478 19.16 -2.83 16.30
C VAL A 478 19.43 -3.26 17.75
N TYR A 479 18.50 -3.97 18.38
CA TYR A 479 18.66 -4.46 19.74
C TYR A 479 19.85 -5.42 19.87
N ALA A 480 20.03 -6.33 18.91
CA ALA A 480 21.16 -7.26 18.90
C ALA A 480 22.49 -6.52 18.67
N ALA A 481 22.54 -5.57 17.72
CA ALA A 481 23.72 -4.75 17.47
C ALA A 481 24.14 -3.95 18.71
N CYS A 482 23.17 -3.34 19.41
CA CYS A 482 23.42 -2.64 20.68
C CYS A 482 23.82 -3.60 21.81
N GLN A 483 23.31 -4.83 21.81
CA GLN A 483 23.70 -5.85 22.78
C GLN A 483 25.12 -6.35 22.56
N ASP A 484 25.54 -6.51 21.31
CA ASP A 484 26.89 -6.97 20.94
C ASP A 484 27.97 -5.93 21.33
N GLU A 485 27.60 -4.65 21.36
CA GLU A 485 28.44 -3.53 21.86
C GLU A 485 28.26 -3.25 23.37
N ASP A 486 27.69 -4.20 24.13
CA ASP A 486 27.46 -4.09 25.59
C ASP A 486 26.60 -2.87 26.04
N LEU A 487 25.91 -2.21 25.11
CA LEU A 487 25.02 -1.07 25.38
C LEU A 487 23.69 -1.52 26.02
N ILE A 488 23.38 -2.81 25.99
CA ILE A 488 22.18 -3.39 26.61
C ILE A 488 22.56 -4.56 27.51
N ARG A 489 22.52 -4.35 28.83
CA ARG A 489 22.86 -5.37 29.83
C ARG A 489 21.65 -6.18 30.29
N SER A 490 21.89 -7.47 30.59
CA SER A 490 20.91 -8.39 31.16
C SER A 490 20.87 -8.25 32.70
N GLY A 491 19.97 -7.42 33.24
CA GLY A 491 19.79 -7.29 34.70
C GLY A 491 18.84 -6.17 35.15
N LYS A 492 18.48 -6.15 36.45
CA LYS A 492 17.76 -5.01 37.07
C LYS A 492 18.69 -3.79 37.03
N GLY A 493 18.38 -2.83 36.16
CA GLY A 493 19.23 -1.65 35.88
C GLY A 493 19.79 -1.59 34.46
N ALA A 494 19.21 -2.32 33.49
CA ALA A 494 19.58 -2.20 32.07
C ALA A 494 19.46 -0.74 31.58
N PRO A 495 20.35 -0.27 30.69
CA PRO A 495 20.30 1.08 30.14
C PRO A 495 18.94 1.41 29.52
N PRO A 496 18.53 2.70 29.54
CA PRO A 496 17.24 3.14 28.97
C PRO A 496 17.16 2.84 27.47
N LEU A 497 18.29 2.62 26.80
CA LEU A 497 18.38 2.30 25.38
C LEU A 497 17.47 1.13 24.94
N GLY A 498 17.33 0.08 25.75
CA GLY A 498 16.41 -1.03 25.42
C GLY A 498 14.93 -0.62 25.45
N GLN A 499 14.59 0.39 26.24
CA GLN A 499 13.26 0.98 26.33
C GLN A 499 13.05 2.05 25.25
N GLU A 500 14.10 2.79 24.88
CA GLU A 500 14.11 3.71 23.74
C GLU A 500 13.90 2.97 22.42
N ILE A 501 14.57 1.82 22.20
CA ILE A 501 14.32 0.95 21.05
C ILE A 501 12.85 0.49 21.05
N SER A 502 12.32 0.09 22.22
CA SER A 502 10.93 -0.36 22.33
C SER A 502 9.94 0.75 21.96
N PHE A 503 10.19 1.97 22.44
CA PHE A 503 9.35 3.14 22.16
C PHE A 503 9.43 3.55 20.68
N PHE A 504 10.64 3.64 20.12
CA PHE A 504 10.85 4.06 18.74
C PHE A 504 10.20 3.11 17.73
N PHE A 505 10.30 1.79 17.95
CA PHE A 505 9.75 0.79 17.04
C PHE A 505 8.32 0.34 17.39
N GLY A 506 7.73 0.85 18.47
CA GLY A 506 6.35 0.52 18.86
C GLY A 506 6.14 -0.92 19.36
N PHE A 507 7.18 -1.63 19.79
CA PHE A 507 7.09 -3.00 20.28
C PHE A 507 7.48 -3.14 21.74
N GLU A 508 6.78 -4.02 22.46
CA GLU A 508 7.20 -4.39 23.81
C GLU A 508 8.59 -5.03 23.81
N ARG A 509 9.40 -4.66 24.81
CA ARG A 509 10.76 -5.20 25.01
C ARG A 509 10.80 -6.73 25.12
N ALA A 510 9.70 -7.36 25.54
CA ALA A 510 9.60 -8.82 25.58
C ALA A 510 9.58 -9.43 24.16
N SER A 511 8.76 -8.86 23.27
CA SER A 511 8.64 -9.25 21.86
C SER A 511 9.96 -9.09 21.11
N ILE A 512 10.62 -7.94 21.29
CA ILE A 512 11.93 -7.68 20.67
C ILE A 512 12.97 -8.72 21.14
N ARG A 513 13.05 -9.00 22.45
CA ARG A 513 14.00 -10.00 22.98
C ARG A 513 13.73 -11.41 22.50
N ASN A 514 12.46 -11.79 22.35
CA ASN A 514 12.08 -13.09 21.80
C ASN A 514 12.51 -13.20 20.33
N LYS A 515 12.28 -12.14 19.54
CA LYS A 515 12.74 -12.09 18.14
C LYS A 515 14.27 -12.12 18.04
N VAL A 516 15.01 -11.40 18.89
CA VAL A 516 16.48 -11.47 18.97
C VAL A 516 16.97 -12.89 19.23
N ARG A 517 16.33 -13.63 20.15
CA ARG A 517 16.70 -15.03 20.43
C ARG A 517 16.48 -15.93 19.21
N ALA A 518 15.36 -15.77 18.51
CA ALA A 518 15.07 -16.52 17.29
C ALA A 518 16.04 -16.15 16.15
N MET A 519 16.36 -14.87 16.00
CA MET A 519 17.31 -14.35 15.01
C MET A 519 18.73 -14.88 15.25
N ARG A 520 19.21 -14.88 16.49
CA ARG A 520 20.57 -15.39 16.81
C ARG A 520 20.74 -16.87 16.48
N ALA A 521 19.67 -17.67 16.48
CA ALA A 521 19.73 -19.07 16.04
C ALA A 521 19.91 -19.24 14.52
N LEU A 522 19.76 -18.17 13.74
CA LEU A 522 19.94 -18.12 12.29
C LEU A 522 21.29 -17.50 11.89
N LEU A 523 22.03 -16.92 12.84
CA LEU A 523 23.35 -16.35 12.61
C LEU A 523 24.42 -17.45 12.83
N PRO A 524 25.50 -17.48 12.02
CA PRO A 524 26.63 -18.37 12.27
C PRO A 524 27.31 -18.03 13.61
N GLU A 525 27.83 -19.05 14.30
CA GLU A 525 28.51 -18.93 15.60
C GLU A 525 29.75 -18.03 15.58
#